data_AF-C3XI61-F1
#
_entry.id   AF-C3XI61-F1
#
_cell.length_a   1.000
_cell.length_b   1.000
_cell.length_c   1.000
_cell.angle_alpha   90.00
_cell.angle_beta   90.00
_cell.angle_gamma   90.00
#
_symmetry.space_group_name_H-M   'P 1'
#
loop_
_entity.id
_entity.type
_entity.pdbx_description
1 polymer ?
#
loop_
_entity_poly.entity_id
_entity_poly.type
_entity_poly.pdbx_seq_one_letter_code
_entity_poly.pdbx_strand_id
1 'polypeptide(L)'
;MLLKSVFIGFLSFSILHADTLKECKNETDKMSGCVERQYHQNGNIWVETPYKNGKKEGIEKWYDDNGDLVNEIPYKNDKREGMTKWYYKNGNLKSETPYKNDKAEGIAKVYYENGNLMAEISYLNYYFHGNMTYYTEDKKLLALIKAENHKFISGKCFNDKVLTDKEIDEIDINDIEKAINYLQEICLKEGDSR
;
A
#
# COMPACT_ATOMS: atom_id res chain seq x y z
N MET A 1 32.19 36.50 -45.41
CA MET A 1 30.89 36.57 -46.08
C MET A 1 30.03 35.44 -45.54
N LEU A 2 29.09 35.75 -44.63
CA LEU A 2 27.63 35.72 -44.86
C LEU A 2 27.14 34.26 -45.02
N LEU A 3 26.25 33.69 -44.20
CA LEU A 3 25.08 34.25 -43.56
C LEU A 3 24.66 33.40 -42.33
N LYS A 4 24.06 34.08 -41.35
CA LYS A 4 23.42 33.55 -40.14
C LYS A 4 22.28 32.58 -40.46
N SER A 5 22.13 31.52 -39.67
CA SER A 5 20.83 30.91 -39.35
C SER A 5 20.90 30.24 -37.99
N VAL A 6 20.55 31.00 -36.96
CA VAL A 6 20.21 30.49 -35.63
C VAL A 6 18.74 30.05 -35.70
N PHE A 7 18.48 28.76 -35.71
CA PHE A 7 17.13 28.24 -35.49
C PHE A 7 16.95 28.03 -33.99
N ILE A 8 16.40 29.06 -33.33
CA ILE A 8 15.75 28.91 -32.04
C ILE A 8 14.46 28.12 -32.31
N GLY A 9 14.52 26.81 -32.10
CA GLY A 9 13.32 25.97 -32.02
C GLY A 9 12.55 26.37 -30.78
N PHE A 10 11.56 27.23 -30.97
CA PHE A 10 10.61 27.65 -29.96
C PHE A 10 9.90 26.43 -29.37
N LEU A 11 9.83 26.46 -28.03
CA LEU A 11 8.96 25.69 -27.16
C LEU A 11 7.61 25.35 -27.80
N SER A 12 7.34 24.06 -27.95
CA SER A 12 6.03 23.53 -27.63
C SER A 12 6.23 22.28 -26.78
N PHE A 13 6.64 22.48 -25.53
CA PHE A 13 6.14 21.59 -24.48
C PHE A 13 4.63 21.84 -24.47
N SER A 14 3.91 21.08 -25.29
CA SER A 14 2.50 20.84 -25.07
C SER A 14 2.45 20.32 -23.65
N ILE A 15 2.04 21.19 -22.73
CA ILE A 15 1.56 20.79 -21.42
C ILE A 15 0.50 19.76 -21.74
N LEU A 16 0.87 18.47 -21.61
CA LEU A 16 -0.10 17.41 -21.51
C LEU A 16 -1.00 17.87 -20.39
N HIS A 17 -2.17 18.34 -20.76
CA HIS A 17 -3.23 18.57 -19.81
C HIS A 17 -3.39 17.19 -19.20
N ALA A 18 -2.94 17.03 -17.95
CA ALA A 18 -3.45 15.95 -17.14
C ALA A 18 -4.95 16.22 -17.14
N ASP A 19 -5.69 15.50 -17.98
CA ASP A 19 -7.10 15.75 -18.20
C ASP A 19 -7.76 15.70 -16.83
N THR A 20 -8.03 16.88 -16.27
CA THR A 20 -8.75 17.01 -15.03
C THR A 20 -10.12 16.43 -15.33
N LEU A 21 -10.35 15.19 -14.91
CA LEU A 21 -11.62 14.52 -15.11
C LEU A 21 -12.73 15.47 -14.62
N LYS A 22 -13.74 15.65 -15.48
CA LYS A 22 -14.91 16.47 -15.21
C LYS A 22 -15.46 16.14 -13.82
N GLU A 23 -15.76 17.16 -13.02
CA GLU A 23 -16.36 16.94 -11.70
C GLU A 23 -17.80 16.44 -11.83
N CYS A 24 -18.18 15.46 -11.01
CA CYS A 24 -19.55 14.94 -10.99
C CYS A 24 -20.50 15.99 -10.42
N LYS A 25 -21.48 16.45 -11.21
CA LYS A 25 -22.55 17.36 -10.72
C LYS A 25 -23.86 16.63 -10.45
N ASN A 26 -24.05 15.47 -11.08
CA ASN A 26 -25.27 14.66 -10.98
C ASN A 26 -25.00 13.20 -11.42
N GLU A 27 -26.02 12.36 -11.33
CA GLU A 27 -25.94 10.94 -11.70
C GLU A 27 -25.70 10.70 -13.21
N THR A 28 -26.14 11.63 -14.08
CA THR A 28 -25.85 11.55 -15.52
C THR A 28 -24.36 11.70 -15.79
N ASP A 29 -23.67 12.57 -15.04
CA ASP A 29 -22.22 12.70 -15.12
C ASP A 29 -21.53 11.39 -14.71
N LYS A 30 -21.96 10.77 -13.60
CA LYS A 30 -21.43 9.46 -13.14
C LYS A 30 -21.64 8.37 -14.17
N MET A 31 -22.74 8.41 -14.92
CA MET A 31 -22.99 7.50 -16.02
C MET A 31 -21.98 7.68 -17.17
N SER A 32 -21.71 8.93 -17.57
CA SER A 32 -20.81 9.25 -18.69
C SER A 32 -19.32 9.14 -18.36
N GLY A 33 -18.94 9.40 -17.11
CA GLY A 33 -17.55 9.53 -16.68
C GLY A 33 -17.31 10.86 -15.96
N CYS A 34 -16.94 10.82 -14.68
CA CYS A 34 -16.59 12.01 -13.90
C CYS A 34 -15.78 11.65 -12.64
N VAL A 35 -15.31 12.65 -11.90
CA VAL A 35 -14.70 12.48 -10.56
C VAL A 35 -15.54 13.24 -9.53
N GLU A 36 -15.95 12.54 -8.49
CA GLU A 36 -16.57 13.14 -7.31
C GLU A 36 -15.45 13.54 -6.34
N ARG A 37 -15.52 14.77 -5.81
CA ARG A 37 -14.55 15.28 -4.84
C ARG A 37 -15.22 15.61 -3.53
N GLN A 38 -14.60 15.17 -2.44
CA GLN A 38 -14.96 15.57 -1.08
C GLN A 38 -13.80 16.39 -0.51
N TYR A 39 -14.09 17.33 0.37
CA TYR A 39 -13.12 18.31 0.87
C TYR A 39 -13.08 18.30 2.40
N HIS A 40 -11.89 18.53 2.94
CA HIS A 40 -11.66 18.83 4.35
C HIS A 40 -12.24 20.20 4.72
N GLN A 41 -12.34 20.49 6.02
CA GLN A 41 -12.85 21.79 6.51
C GLN A 41 -12.02 22.98 6.04
N ASN A 42 -10.72 22.77 5.79
CA ASN A 42 -9.81 23.80 5.29
C ASN A 42 -9.90 24.01 3.76
N GLY A 43 -10.77 23.26 3.06
CA GLY A 43 -10.96 23.35 1.61
C GLY A 43 -10.00 22.51 0.78
N ASN A 44 -9.04 21.82 1.39
CA ASN A 44 -8.22 20.83 0.68
C ASN A 44 -9.07 19.62 0.31
N ILE A 45 -8.72 18.96 -0.79
CA ILE A 45 -9.40 17.72 -1.21
C ILE A 45 -9.13 16.66 -0.14
N TRP A 46 -10.18 15.97 0.28
CA TRP A 46 -10.11 14.80 1.16
C TRP A 46 -10.12 13.51 0.35
N VAL A 47 -11.01 13.42 -0.65
CA VAL A 47 -11.18 12.22 -1.48
C VAL A 47 -11.50 12.60 -2.91
N GLU A 48 -10.91 11.88 -3.87
CA GLU A 48 -11.31 11.88 -5.28
C GLU A 48 -11.76 10.48 -5.70
N THR A 49 -13.02 10.34 -6.10
CA THR A 49 -13.59 9.06 -6.53
C THR A 49 -14.00 9.13 -8.00
N PRO A 50 -13.33 8.41 -8.92
CA PRO A 50 -13.72 8.35 -10.32
C PRO A 50 -14.92 7.42 -10.52
N TYR A 51 -15.88 7.89 -11.31
CA TYR A 51 -17.09 7.17 -11.70
C TYR A 51 -17.17 6.99 -13.21
N LYS A 52 -17.69 5.86 -13.64
CA LYS A 52 -18.09 5.57 -15.03
C LYS A 52 -19.23 4.56 -15.02
N ASN A 53 -20.21 4.72 -15.92
CA ASN A 53 -21.41 3.88 -15.96
C ASN A 53 -22.18 3.83 -14.62
N GLY A 54 -22.11 4.92 -13.85
CA GLY A 54 -22.74 5.03 -12.54
C GLY A 54 -22.02 4.27 -11.41
N LYS A 55 -20.82 3.74 -11.68
CA LYS A 55 -20.03 2.92 -10.75
C LYS A 55 -18.65 3.49 -10.52
N LYS A 56 -18.02 3.23 -9.37
CA LYS A 56 -16.60 3.53 -9.16
C LYS A 56 -15.77 2.77 -10.18
N GLU A 57 -14.93 3.49 -10.91
CA GLU A 57 -14.09 2.95 -11.98
C GLU A 57 -12.82 3.81 -12.11
N GLY A 58 -11.66 3.23 -11.77
CA GLY A 58 -10.38 3.93 -11.73
C GLY A 58 -9.78 3.97 -10.32
N ILE A 59 -8.83 4.88 -10.08
CA ILE A 59 -8.15 5.00 -8.79
C ILE A 59 -8.87 6.04 -7.93
N GLU A 60 -9.48 5.60 -6.83
CA GLU A 60 -9.90 6.50 -5.76
C GLU A 60 -8.68 6.91 -4.95
N LYS A 61 -8.57 8.20 -4.63
CA LYS A 61 -7.43 8.77 -3.90
C LYS A 61 -7.91 9.47 -2.65
N TRP A 62 -7.20 9.28 -1.55
CA TRP A 62 -7.46 9.98 -0.30
C TRP A 62 -6.26 10.82 0.10
N TYR A 63 -6.53 11.98 0.67
CA TYR A 63 -5.54 12.97 1.04
C TYR A 63 -5.75 13.41 2.49
N ASP A 64 -4.68 13.79 3.18
CA ASP A 64 -4.74 14.36 4.53
C ASP A 64 -5.14 15.84 4.49
N ASP A 65 -5.25 16.46 5.67
CA ASP A 65 -5.59 17.90 5.78
C ASP A 65 -4.55 18.81 5.09
N ASN A 66 -3.30 18.36 4.89
CA ASN A 66 -2.26 19.13 4.20
C ASN A 66 -2.35 18.98 2.67
N GLY A 67 -3.20 18.08 2.18
CA GLY A 67 -3.30 17.72 0.76
C GLY A 67 -2.30 16.64 0.34
N ASP A 68 -1.62 16.00 1.29
CA ASP A 68 -0.68 14.91 1.01
C ASP A 68 -1.47 13.62 0.73
N LEU A 69 -1.07 12.86 -0.30
CA LEU A 69 -1.72 11.60 -0.66
C LEU A 69 -1.49 10.55 0.43
N VAL A 70 -2.59 9.98 0.96
CA VAL A 70 -2.58 8.98 2.04
C VAL A 70 -2.79 7.57 1.51
N ASN A 71 -3.67 7.39 0.52
CA ASN A 71 -3.88 6.08 -0.10
C ASN A 71 -4.41 6.18 -1.54
N GLU A 72 -4.28 5.07 -2.26
CA GLU A 72 -4.83 4.85 -3.58
C GLU A 72 -5.57 3.51 -3.60
N ILE A 73 -6.83 3.51 -4.04
CA ILE A 73 -7.70 2.33 -4.05
C ILE A 73 -8.22 2.12 -5.48
N PRO A 74 -7.78 1.08 -6.18
CA PRO A 74 -8.25 0.80 -7.53
C PRO A 74 -9.63 0.14 -7.51
N TYR A 75 -10.57 0.72 -8.23
CA TYR A 75 -11.94 0.24 -8.40
C TYR A 75 -12.22 -0.16 -9.85
N LYS A 76 -12.99 -1.24 -10.00
CA LYS A 76 -13.58 -1.68 -11.25
C LYS A 76 -15.00 -2.14 -10.99
N ASN A 77 -15.98 -1.49 -11.59
CA ASN A 77 -17.42 -1.74 -11.36
C ASN A 77 -17.81 -1.80 -9.87
N ASP A 78 -17.48 -0.76 -9.10
CA ASP A 78 -17.72 -0.63 -7.65
C ASP A 78 -16.92 -1.55 -6.73
N LYS A 79 -16.11 -2.46 -7.28
CA LYS A 79 -15.30 -3.39 -6.49
C LYS A 79 -13.83 -3.02 -6.52
N ARG A 80 -13.12 -3.18 -5.40
CA ARG A 80 -11.66 -3.07 -5.39
C ARG A 80 -11.05 -4.16 -6.24
N GLU A 81 -10.22 -3.76 -7.19
CA GLU A 81 -9.61 -4.64 -8.18
C GLU A 81 -8.23 -4.07 -8.55
N GLY A 82 -7.17 -4.69 -8.06
CA GLY A 82 -5.78 -4.24 -8.26
C GLY A 82 -5.06 -3.98 -6.94
N MET A 83 -3.94 -3.25 -7.01
CA MET A 83 -3.09 -2.96 -5.86
C MET A 83 -3.57 -1.71 -5.11
N THR A 84 -4.09 -1.88 -3.90
CA THR A 84 -4.32 -0.75 -2.97
C THR A 84 -2.99 -0.35 -2.35
N LYS A 85 -2.74 0.95 -2.22
CA LYS A 85 -1.50 1.49 -1.65
C LYS A 85 -1.78 2.48 -0.54
N TRP A 86 -0.94 2.49 0.47
CA TRP A 86 -0.93 3.50 1.54
C TRP A 86 0.43 4.16 1.60
N TYR A 87 0.47 5.42 2.01
CA TYR A 87 1.67 6.23 2.02
C TYR A 87 1.95 6.80 3.42
N TYR A 88 3.22 6.99 3.73
CA TYR A 88 3.69 7.79 4.85
C TYR A 88 3.58 9.28 4.51
N LYS A 89 3.66 10.14 5.53
CA LYS A 89 3.62 11.60 5.34
C LYS A 89 4.77 12.12 4.47
N ASN A 90 5.91 11.43 4.46
CA ASN A 90 7.04 11.76 3.58
C ASN A 90 6.82 11.34 2.11
N GLY A 91 5.68 10.74 1.78
CA GLY A 91 5.34 10.25 0.44
C GLY A 91 5.87 8.83 0.12
N ASN A 92 6.64 8.21 1.01
CA ASN A 92 7.10 6.85 0.81
C ASN A 92 5.94 5.85 0.96
N LEU A 93 6.02 4.75 0.21
CA LEU A 93 5.04 3.68 0.29
C LEU A 93 5.08 3.05 1.70
N LYS A 94 3.92 2.99 2.35
CA LYS A 94 3.72 2.37 3.67
C LYS A 94 3.28 0.92 3.53
N SER A 95 2.34 0.65 2.64
CA SER A 95 1.93 -0.70 2.31
C SER A 95 1.31 -0.79 0.93
N GLU A 96 1.33 -2.00 0.38
CA GLU A 96 0.56 -2.35 -0.81
C GLU A 96 -0.10 -3.71 -0.65
N THR A 97 -1.39 -3.79 -0.99
CA THR A 97 -2.21 -5.00 -0.82
C THR A 97 -2.97 -5.31 -2.09
N PRO A 98 -2.83 -6.52 -2.66
CA PRO A 98 -3.58 -6.93 -3.85
C PRO A 98 -5.03 -7.25 -3.50
N TYR A 99 -5.95 -6.67 -4.25
CA TYR A 99 -7.38 -6.90 -4.14
C TYR A 99 -7.96 -7.48 -5.44
N LYS A 100 -8.89 -8.42 -5.28
CA LYS A 100 -9.67 -9.00 -6.37
C LYS A 100 -11.12 -9.13 -5.92
N ASN A 101 -12.05 -8.47 -6.60
CA ASN A 101 -13.46 -8.41 -6.23
C ASN A 101 -13.67 -8.08 -4.74
N ASP A 102 -13.10 -6.97 -4.29
CA ASP A 102 -13.08 -6.47 -2.91
C ASP A 102 -12.23 -7.25 -1.91
N LYS A 103 -11.82 -8.47 -2.24
CA LYS A 103 -11.09 -9.36 -1.33
C LYS A 103 -9.58 -9.18 -1.44
N ALA A 104 -8.90 -9.05 -0.30
CA ALA A 104 -7.45 -9.13 -0.28
C ALA A 104 -7.02 -10.57 -0.61
N GLU A 105 -6.23 -10.73 -1.68
CA GLU A 105 -5.79 -12.02 -2.20
C GLU A 105 -4.41 -11.88 -2.86
N GLY A 106 -3.42 -12.58 -2.30
CA GLY A 106 -2.01 -12.48 -2.73
C GLY A 106 -1.09 -11.99 -1.61
N ILE A 107 0.10 -11.52 -1.98
CA ILE A 107 1.11 -11.06 -1.03
C ILE A 107 0.96 -9.54 -0.84
N ALA A 108 0.57 -9.13 0.36
CA ALA A 108 0.67 -7.75 0.80
C ALA A 108 2.10 -7.46 1.27
N LYS A 109 2.55 -6.23 1.07
CA LYS A 109 3.85 -5.75 1.54
C LYS A 109 3.68 -4.55 2.44
N VAL A 110 4.47 -4.51 3.50
CA VAL A 110 4.55 -3.39 4.45
C VAL A 110 5.98 -2.91 4.47
N TYR A 111 6.18 -1.61 4.59
CA TYR A 111 7.48 -0.96 4.47
C TYR A 111 7.76 -0.07 5.68
N TYR A 112 9.03 0.07 6.04
CA TYR A 112 9.51 1.11 6.94
C TYR A 112 9.40 2.48 6.27
N GLU A 113 9.39 3.55 7.07
CA GLU A 113 9.30 4.93 6.56
C GLU A 113 10.49 5.31 5.66
N ASN A 114 11.62 4.63 5.81
CA ASN A 114 12.80 4.77 4.93
C ASN A 114 12.65 4.04 3.57
N GLY A 115 11.53 3.34 3.34
CA GLY A 115 11.23 2.59 2.12
C GLY A 115 11.72 1.14 2.10
N ASN A 116 12.40 0.67 3.16
CA ASN A 116 12.83 -0.73 3.25
C ASN A 116 11.64 -1.65 3.53
N LEU A 117 11.68 -2.86 2.98
CA LEU A 117 10.64 -3.86 3.20
C LEU A 117 10.65 -4.29 4.68
N MET A 118 9.49 -4.22 5.31
CA MET A 118 9.25 -4.53 6.71
C MET A 118 8.63 -5.93 6.84
N ALA A 119 7.60 -6.22 6.05
CA ALA A 119 6.96 -7.53 6.03
C ALA A 119 6.36 -7.86 4.66
N GLU A 120 6.29 -9.16 4.37
CA GLU A 120 5.48 -9.75 3.31
C GLU A 120 4.45 -10.68 3.94
N ILE A 121 3.17 -10.50 3.61
CA ILE A 121 2.06 -11.16 4.28
C ILE A 121 1.13 -11.76 3.23
N SER A 122 0.97 -13.08 3.29
CA SER A 122 0.08 -13.78 2.36
C SER A 122 -1.37 -13.73 2.84
N TYR A 123 -2.27 -13.29 1.96
CA TYR A 123 -3.71 -13.20 2.18
C TYR A 123 -4.49 -14.12 1.23
N LEU A 124 -5.56 -14.73 1.77
CA LEU A 124 -6.60 -15.43 1.01
C LEU A 124 -7.97 -15.04 1.56
N ASN A 125 -8.80 -14.39 0.73
CA ASN A 125 -10.13 -13.91 1.12
C ASN A 125 -10.13 -13.06 2.41
N TYR A 126 -9.24 -12.06 2.51
CA TYR A 126 -9.01 -11.19 3.69
C TYR A 126 -8.24 -11.79 4.85
N TYR A 127 -7.97 -13.09 4.83
CA TYR A 127 -7.40 -13.77 5.96
C TYR A 127 -5.95 -14.15 5.72
N PHE A 128 -5.14 -14.07 6.76
CA PHE A 128 -3.76 -14.51 6.72
C PHE A 128 -3.68 -15.99 6.36
N HIS A 129 -3.02 -16.30 5.26
CA HIS A 129 -2.93 -17.66 4.73
C HIS A 129 -1.64 -17.84 3.94
N GLY A 130 -0.82 -18.79 4.36
CA GLY A 130 0.49 -19.07 3.76
C GLY A 130 1.63 -18.47 4.58
N ASN A 131 2.69 -18.08 3.89
CA ASN A 131 3.91 -17.60 4.53
C ASN A 131 3.84 -16.10 4.79
N MET A 132 4.45 -15.71 5.90
CA MET A 132 4.75 -14.33 6.27
C MET A 132 6.24 -14.22 6.52
N THR A 133 6.85 -13.18 5.98
CA THR A 133 8.27 -12.91 6.13
C THR A 133 8.44 -11.56 6.78
N TYR A 134 9.24 -11.50 7.84
CA TYR A 134 9.55 -10.27 8.57
C TYR A 134 11.00 -9.91 8.38
N TYR A 135 11.28 -8.62 8.22
CA TYR A 135 12.60 -8.09 7.98
C TYR A 135 12.92 -6.99 9.00
N THR A 136 14.19 -6.89 9.39
CA THR A 136 14.70 -5.75 10.14
C THR A 136 14.80 -4.51 9.25
N GLU A 137 14.93 -3.33 9.88
CA GLU A 137 15.07 -2.07 9.15
C GLU A 137 16.34 -2.04 8.26
N ASP A 138 17.39 -2.77 8.63
CA ASP A 138 18.62 -2.94 7.82
C ASP A 138 18.51 -4.07 6.76
N LYS A 139 17.28 -4.48 6.42
CA LYS A 139 16.92 -5.42 5.34
C LYS A 139 17.32 -6.88 5.59
N LYS A 140 17.65 -7.25 6.83
CA LYS A 140 17.94 -8.66 7.16
C LYS A 140 16.65 -9.41 7.40
N LEU A 141 16.63 -10.68 7.00
CA LEU A 141 15.56 -11.59 7.40
C LEU A 141 15.54 -11.68 8.94
N LEU A 142 14.36 -11.56 9.53
CA LEU A 142 14.15 -11.68 10.96
C LEU A 142 13.47 -13.00 11.31
N ALA A 143 12.32 -13.26 10.67
CA ALA A 143 11.54 -14.46 10.92
C ALA A 143 10.65 -14.85 9.73
N LEU A 144 10.30 -16.13 9.68
CA LEU A 144 9.34 -16.73 8.76
C LEU A 144 8.23 -17.36 9.59
N ILE A 145 6.98 -16.95 9.36
CA ILE A 145 5.79 -17.47 10.04
C ILE A 145 4.85 -18.09 9.00
N LYS A 146 4.22 -19.22 9.31
CA LYS A 146 3.21 -19.84 8.45
C LYS A 146 1.86 -19.80 9.14
N ALA A 147 0.81 -19.40 8.42
CA ALA A 147 -0.57 -19.47 8.88
C ALA A 147 -1.45 -20.30 7.94
N GLU A 148 -2.39 -21.04 8.53
CA GLU A 148 -3.46 -21.74 7.83
C GLU A 148 -4.77 -21.53 8.58
N ASN A 149 -5.86 -21.25 7.86
CA ASN A 149 -7.18 -21.02 8.44
C ASN A 149 -7.14 -20.04 9.64
N HIS A 150 -6.44 -18.90 9.48
CA HIS A 150 -6.31 -17.84 10.48
C HIS A 150 -5.49 -18.19 11.72
N LYS A 151 -4.90 -19.39 11.76
CA LYS A 151 -4.05 -19.83 12.86
C LYS A 151 -2.63 -19.90 12.40
N PHE A 152 -1.71 -19.40 13.21
CA PHE A 152 -0.31 -19.68 12.99
C PHE A 152 -0.03 -21.16 13.24
N ILE A 153 0.77 -21.77 12.38
CA ILE A 153 1.06 -23.21 12.37
C ILE A 153 2.52 -23.45 12.74
N SER A 154 3.41 -22.56 12.33
CA SER A 154 4.83 -22.66 12.63
C SER A 154 5.51 -21.31 12.44
N GLY A 155 6.67 -21.18 13.07
CA GLY A 155 7.52 -20.00 12.95
C GLY A 155 8.98 -20.37 13.15
N LYS A 156 9.88 -19.67 12.46
CA LYS A 156 11.31 -19.75 12.73
C LYS A 156 11.99 -18.41 12.56
N CYS A 157 13.00 -18.17 13.39
CA CYS A 157 13.90 -17.04 13.26
C CYS A 157 14.87 -17.24 12.09
N PHE A 158 15.59 -16.16 11.74
CA PHE A 158 16.61 -16.17 10.69
C PHE A 158 17.77 -17.14 10.93
N ASN A 159 18.04 -17.48 12.20
CA ASN A 159 19.07 -18.43 12.64
C ASN A 159 18.54 -19.87 12.80
N ASP A 160 17.39 -20.17 12.18
CA ASP A 160 16.67 -21.44 12.26
C ASP A 160 16.19 -21.85 13.66
N LYS A 161 16.25 -20.97 14.67
CA LYS A 161 15.53 -21.17 15.95
C LYS A 161 14.03 -21.33 15.64
N VAL A 162 13.47 -22.49 15.96
CA VAL A 162 12.03 -22.75 15.87
C VAL A 162 11.32 -22.00 16.99
N LEU A 163 10.27 -21.27 16.65
CA LEU A 163 9.41 -20.59 17.61
C LEU A 163 8.42 -21.60 18.22
N THR A 164 8.24 -21.51 19.53
CA THR A 164 7.22 -22.30 20.26
C THR A 164 5.82 -21.79 19.94
N ASP A 165 4.79 -22.63 20.13
CA ASP A 165 3.38 -22.23 19.96
C ASP A 165 3.04 -20.98 20.79
N LYS A 166 3.54 -20.92 22.04
CA LYS A 166 3.38 -19.74 22.90
C LYS A 166 4.04 -18.49 22.30
N GLU A 167 5.27 -18.62 21.79
CA GLU A 167 5.95 -17.48 21.19
C GLU A 167 5.20 -16.97 19.96
N ILE A 168 4.63 -17.88 19.16
CA ILE A 168 3.88 -17.56 17.95
C ILE A 168 2.52 -16.88 18.27
N ASP A 169 1.81 -17.36 19.30
CA ASP A 169 0.52 -16.81 19.72
C ASP A 169 0.62 -15.38 20.29
N GLU A 170 1.82 -14.96 20.73
CA GLU A 170 2.08 -13.59 21.18
C GLU A 170 2.33 -12.59 20.03
N ILE A 171 2.45 -13.06 18.78
CA ILE A 171 2.68 -12.19 17.61
C ILE A 171 1.39 -11.43 17.24
N ASP A 172 1.44 -10.11 17.35
CA ASP A 172 0.33 -9.21 17.01
C ASP A 172 0.37 -8.76 15.55
N ILE A 173 -0.21 -9.54 14.65
CA ILE A 173 -0.23 -9.25 13.20
C ILE A 173 -1.10 -8.06 12.79
N ASN A 174 -1.91 -7.52 13.71
CA ASN A 174 -2.65 -6.28 13.44
C ASN A 174 -1.77 -5.05 13.64
N ASP A 175 -0.62 -5.21 14.30
CA ASP A 175 0.39 -4.19 14.52
C ASP A 175 1.78 -4.74 14.15
N ILE A 176 2.15 -4.57 12.87
CA ILE A 176 3.38 -5.13 12.31
C ILE A 176 4.64 -4.60 13.01
N GLU A 177 4.60 -3.36 13.50
CA GLU A 177 5.73 -2.78 14.24
C GLU A 177 5.90 -3.49 15.59
N LYS A 178 4.80 -3.72 16.31
CA LYS A 178 4.82 -4.50 17.55
C LYS A 178 5.23 -5.96 17.32
N ALA A 179 4.75 -6.59 16.24
CA ALA A 179 5.18 -7.93 15.85
C ALA A 179 6.71 -7.98 15.62
N ILE A 180 7.27 -6.99 14.93
CA ILE A 180 8.72 -6.92 14.67
C ILE A 180 9.51 -6.70 15.95
N ASN A 181 9.10 -5.78 16.82
CA ASN A 181 9.77 -5.53 18.09
C ASN A 181 9.82 -6.82 18.94
N TYR A 182 8.72 -7.55 18.99
CA TYR A 182 8.66 -8.83 19.69
C TYR A 182 9.54 -9.90 19.03
N LEU A 183 9.52 -10.01 17.69
CA LEU A 183 10.37 -10.94 16.96
C LEU A 183 11.87 -10.61 17.12
N GLN A 184 12.23 -9.33 17.22
CA GLN A 184 13.61 -8.91 17.50
C GLN A 184 14.07 -9.43 18.87
N GLU A 185 13.22 -9.30 19.90
CA GLU A 185 13.53 -9.78 21.25
C GLU A 185 13.79 -11.28 21.30
N ILE A 186 13.10 -12.09 20.50
CA ILE A 186 13.22 -13.55 20.56
C ILE A 186 14.17 -14.15 19.53
N CYS A 187 14.38 -13.47 18.40
CA CYS A 187 15.22 -13.95 17.29
C CYS A 187 16.64 -13.38 17.34
N LEU A 188 16.83 -12.15 17.83
CA LEU A 188 18.16 -11.51 17.89
C LEU A 188 18.89 -11.74 19.21
N LYS A 189 18.20 -12.22 20.27
CA LYS A 189 18.89 -12.63 21.50
C LYS A 189 19.82 -13.80 21.18
N GLU A 190 21.12 -13.55 21.32
CA GLU A 190 22.13 -14.61 21.28
C GLU A 190 21.77 -15.64 22.35
N GLY A 191 21.90 -16.92 22.00
CA GLY A 191 21.74 -18.01 22.94
C GLY A 191 22.81 -17.91 24.03
N ASP A 192 22.50 -17.21 25.11
CA ASP A 192 23.23 -17.31 26.36
C ASP A 192 22.84 -18.63 27.02
N SER A 193 23.35 -19.73 26.45
CA SER A 193 23.32 -21.06 27.05
C SER A 193 24.57 -21.80 26.60
N ARG A 194 25.69 -21.47 27.26
CA ARG A 194 26.81 -22.41 27.46
C ARG A 194 26.42 -23.48 28.47
#